data_AF-A0A8J2KXH3-F1
#
_entry.id   AF-A0A8J2KXH3-F1
#
_cell.length_a   1.000
_cell.length_b   1.000
_cell.length_c   1.000
_cell.angle_alpha   90.00
_cell.angle_beta   90.00
_cell.angle_gamma   90.00
#
_symmetry.space_group_name_H-M   'P 1'
#
loop_
_entity.id
_entity.type
_entity.pdbx_description
1 polymer ?
#
loop_
_entity_poly.entity_id
_entity_poly.type
_entity_poly.pdbx_seq_one_letter_code
_entity_poly.pdbx_strand_id
1 'polypeptide(L)'
;MALQLERQNKKVELVLLDGSPLWKHLIDISGGEDLHGQWENAILLGFLTQYIRSIAPVVFKELAKRQPLQDKLNYTARVLHESFPDINLEDINFLLSSFLARAECGKKYEPSRKIKAKTVLVKATKTKESKNVPEDYGLRDVCEQELNIIEVEGNHYCFYEKPLELCLPDILNNILE
;
A
#
# COMPACT_ATOMS: atom_id res chain seq x y z
N MET A 1 5.92 13.33 -4.06
CA MET A 1 6.81 14.01 -5.05
C MET A 1 6.15 15.21 -5.73
N ALA A 2 4.93 15.10 -6.27
CA ALA A 2 4.29 16.19 -7.03
C ALA A 2 4.31 17.57 -6.32
N LEU A 3 3.91 17.63 -5.05
CA LEU A 3 3.98 18.86 -4.25
C LEU A 3 5.39 19.47 -4.14
N GLN A 4 6.44 18.63 -4.12
CA GLN A 4 7.83 19.11 -4.05
C GLN A 4 8.25 19.72 -5.39
N LEU A 5 7.82 19.14 -6.51
CA LEU A 5 8.07 19.66 -7.86
C LEU A 5 7.32 20.98 -8.10
N GLU A 6 6.06 21.09 -7.65
CA GLU A 6 5.31 22.35 -7.70
C GLU A 6 6.00 23.46 -6.89
N ARG A 7 6.55 23.15 -5.71
CA ARG A 7 7.33 24.12 -4.90
C ARG A 7 8.56 24.65 -5.63
N GLN A 8 9.08 23.86 -6.58
CA GLN A 8 10.18 24.26 -7.47
C GLN A 8 9.68 24.89 -8.78
N ASN A 9 8.42 25.32 -8.84
CA ASN A 9 7.77 25.91 -10.01
C ASN A 9 7.82 25.03 -11.27
N LYS A 10 7.87 23.71 -11.10
CA LYS A 10 7.74 22.77 -12.22
C LYS A 10 6.27 22.58 -12.58
N LYS A 11 5.97 22.49 -13.87
CA LYS A 11 4.68 22.00 -14.35
C LYS A 11 4.60 20.52 -14.00
N VAL A 12 3.50 20.10 -13.38
CA VAL A 12 3.28 18.73 -12.93
C VAL A 12 1.90 18.28 -13.41
N GLU A 13 1.85 17.05 -13.90
CA GLU A 13 0.63 16.28 -14.11
C GLU A 13 0.81 14.98 -13.31
N LEU A 14 -0.22 14.59 -12.56
CA LEU A 14 -0.14 13.45 -11.65
C LEU A 14 -1.11 12.36 -12.11
N VAL A 15 -0.57 11.18 -12.41
CA VAL A 15 -1.36 9.98 -12.61
C VAL A 15 -1.15 9.05 -11.42
N LEU A 16 -2.25 8.68 -10.75
CA LEU A 16 -2.27 7.75 -9.63
C LEU A 16 -2.85 6.42 -10.10
N LEU A 17 -2.11 5.34 -9.86
CA LEU A 17 -2.50 3.99 -10.23
C LEU A 17 -3.00 3.26 -8.98
N ASP A 18 -4.32 3.08 -8.91
CA ASP A 18 -5.05 2.37 -7.87
C ASP A 18 -4.57 2.70 -6.44
N GLY A 19 -4.38 4.00 -6.16
CA GLY A 19 -3.84 4.46 -4.89
C GLY A 19 -4.02 5.95 -4.64
N SER A 20 -3.96 6.34 -3.37
CA SER A 20 -4.05 7.73 -2.92
C SER A 20 -3.34 7.92 -1.57
N PRO A 21 -3.18 9.18 -1.10
CA PRO A 21 -2.73 9.45 0.27
C PRO A 21 -3.62 8.86 1.37
N LEU A 22 -4.87 8.49 1.05
CA LEU A 22 -5.84 7.90 1.97
C LEU A 22 -5.50 6.44 2.35
N TRP A 23 -4.37 5.90 1.88
CA TRP A 23 -3.87 4.55 2.20
C TRP A 23 -3.72 4.28 3.71
N LYS A 24 -3.64 5.32 4.55
CA LYS A 24 -3.75 5.23 6.01
C LYS A 24 -4.95 4.37 6.46
N HIS A 25 -6.09 4.50 5.77
CA HIS A 25 -7.31 3.77 6.10
C HIS A 25 -7.20 2.28 5.79
N LEU A 26 -6.39 1.88 4.79
CA LEU A 26 -6.18 0.46 4.48
C LEU A 26 -5.33 -0.23 5.53
N ILE A 27 -4.36 0.48 6.11
CA ILE A 27 -3.58 0.01 7.27
C ILE A 27 -4.47 -0.14 8.50
N ASP A 28 -5.34 0.83 8.75
CA ASP A 28 -6.23 0.81 9.92
C ASP A 28 -7.33 -0.28 9.78
N ILE A 29 -7.80 -0.55 8.55
CA ILE A 29 -8.79 -1.61 8.27
C ILE A 29 -8.16 -3.01 8.26
N SER A 30 -6.96 -3.17 7.69
CA SER A 30 -6.26 -4.47 7.61
C SER A 30 -5.52 -4.84 8.90
N GLY A 31 -5.11 -3.86 9.69
CA GLY A 31 -4.41 -4.06 10.96
C GLY A 31 -5.31 -4.54 12.10
N GLY A 32 -6.63 -4.51 11.91
CA GLY A 32 -7.56 -4.53 13.03
C GLY A 32 -7.32 -3.31 13.91
N GLU A 33 -8.32 -2.91 14.69
CA GLU A 33 -8.06 -2.03 15.82
C GLU A 33 -6.96 -2.68 16.66
N ASP A 34 -5.77 -2.07 16.63
CA ASP A 34 -4.63 -2.26 17.52
C ASP A 34 -4.83 -3.43 18.50
N LEU A 35 -4.70 -4.67 18.01
CA LEU A 35 -4.93 -5.87 18.81
C LEU A 35 -3.82 -5.90 19.86
N HIS A 36 -4.12 -5.33 21.04
CA HIS A 36 -3.26 -5.23 22.22
C HIS A 36 -2.14 -4.17 22.21
N GLY A 37 -2.26 -3.06 21.47
CA GLY A 37 -1.27 -1.97 21.55
C GLY A 37 0.04 -2.27 20.83
N GLN A 38 0.02 -3.16 19.83
CA GLN A 38 1.20 -3.66 19.11
C GLN A 38 0.94 -3.66 17.59
N TRP A 39 0.76 -2.48 17.03
CA TRP A 39 0.55 -2.24 15.60
C TRP A 39 1.56 -3.00 14.71
N GLU A 40 2.82 -3.12 15.12
CA GLU A 40 3.84 -3.86 14.34
C GLU A 40 3.50 -5.33 14.17
N ASN A 41 2.83 -5.96 15.15
CA ASN A 41 2.41 -7.35 15.04
C ASN A 41 1.37 -7.52 13.93
N ALA A 42 0.41 -6.60 13.84
CA ALA A 42 -0.62 -6.62 12.81
C ALA A 42 -0.01 -6.49 11.42
N ILE A 43 0.95 -5.57 11.25
CA ILE A 43 1.68 -5.38 10.00
C ILE A 43 2.51 -6.62 9.63
N LEU A 44 3.26 -7.18 10.58
CA LEU A 44 4.10 -8.36 10.33
C LEU A 44 3.26 -9.61 10.04
N LEU A 45 2.13 -9.80 10.72
CA LEU A 45 1.20 -10.89 10.44
C LEU A 45 0.51 -10.71 9.08
N GLY A 46 0.05 -9.49 8.78
CA GLY A 46 -0.52 -9.13 7.48
C GLY A 46 0.47 -9.28 6.33
N PHE A 47 1.78 -9.14 6.60
CA PHE A 47 2.82 -9.50 5.65
C PHE A 47 2.88 -11.01 5.44
N LEU A 48 2.96 -11.80 6.52
CA LEU A 48 3.04 -13.26 6.43
C LEU A 48 1.86 -13.87 5.67
N THR A 49 0.63 -13.37 5.87
CA THR A 49 -0.58 -13.91 5.21
C THR A 49 -0.61 -13.69 3.69
N GLN A 50 0.25 -12.79 3.16
CA GLN A 50 0.40 -12.62 1.71
C GLN A 50 1.16 -13.78 1.06
N TYR A 51 2.03 -14.47 1.81
CA TYR A 51 2.91 -15.51 1.30
C TYR A 51 2.61 -16.90 1.86
N ILE A 52 2.11 -16.97 3.10
CA ILE A 52 1.82 -18.20 3.82
C ILE A 52 0.31 -18.37 3.91
N ARG A 53 -0.21 -19.40 3.21
CA ARG A 53 -1.66 -19.68 3.12
C ARG A 53 -2.31 -19.97 4.47
N SER A 54 -1.58 -20.58 5.40
CA SER A 54 -2.07 -20.90 6.75
C SER A 54 -0.96 -20.70 7.77
N ILE A 55 -1.11 -19.68 8.61
CA ILE A 55 -0.19 -19.40 9.71
C ILE A 55 -0.69 -20.15 10.95
N ALA A 56 0.18 -20.95 11.57
CA ALA A 56 -0.18 -21.67 12.78
C ALA A 56 -0.56 -20.70 13.92
N PRO A 57 -1.62 -20.97 14.71
CA PRO A 57 -2.04 -20.08 15.81
C PRO A 57 -0.95 -19.76 16.85
N VAL A 58 0.04 -20.65 16.98
CA VAL A 58 1.21 -20.42 17.86
C VAL A 58 2.05 -19.23 17.42
N VAL A 59 2.14 -18.95 16.12
CA VAL A 59 2.93 -17.83 15.57
C VAL A 59 2.42 -16.49 16.09
N PHE A 60 1.11 -16.31 16.14
CA PHE A 60 0.48 -15.11 16.69
C PHE A 60 0.87 -14.89 18.16
N LYS A 61 0.80 -15.96 18.97
CA LYS A 61 1.12 -15.91 20.40
C LYS A 61 2.61 -15.66 20.64
N GLU A 62 3.47 -16.27 19.85
CA GLU A 62 4.93 -16.11 19.98
C GLU A 62 5.39 -14.73 19.52
N LEU A 63 4.83 -14.20 18.43
CA LEU A 63 5.12 -12.82 17.99
C LEU A 63 4.72 -11.79 19.05
N ALA A 64 3.54 -11.96 19.68
CA ALA A 64 3.02 -11.01 20.68
C ALA A 64 3.85 -10.92 21.96
N LYS A 65 4.62 -11.97 22.29
CA LYS A 65 5.50 -12.02 23.47
C LYS A 65 6.87 -11.37 23.23
N ARG A 66 7.24 -11.09 21.98
CA ARG A 66 8.60 -10.68 21.62
C ARG A 66 8.78 -9.19 21.72
N GLN A 67 9.84 -8.80 22.41
CA GLN A 67 10.35 -7.44 22.51
C GLN A 67 11.87 -7.53 22.70
N PRO A 68 12.66 -6.60 22.12
CA PRO A 68 12.26 -5.40 21.37
C PRO A 68 11.78 -5.72 19.94
N LEU A 69 11.41 -4.69 19.16
CA LEU A 69 10.97 -4.82 17.74
C LEU A 69 11.91 -5.70 16.89
N GLN A 70 13.22 -5.62 17.12
CA GLN A 70 14.19 -6.44 16.40
C GLN A 70 13.94 -7.95 16.60
N ASP A 71 13.51 -8.38 17.78
CA ASP A 71 13.20 -9.80 18.04
C ASP A 71 11.92 -10.24 17.34
N LYS A 72 10.96 -9.32 17.14
CA LYS A 72 9.77 -9.58 16.32
C LYS A 72 10.16 -9.79 14.86
N LEU A 73 10.98 -8.88 14.31
CA LEU A 73 11.48 -8.98 12.94
C LEU A 73 12.24 -10.28 12.71
N ASN A 74 13.18 -10.60 13.60
CA ASN A 74 13.97 -11.83 13.52
C ASN A 74 13.09 -13.09 13.57
N TYR A 75 12.06 -13.10 14.42
CA TYR A 75 11.13 -14.21 14.52
C TYR A 75 10.26 -14.35 13.27
N THR A 76 9.65 -13.27 12.80
CA THR A 76 8.86 -13.25 11.57
C THR A 76 9.70 -13.68 10.37
N ALA A 77 10.97 -13.26 10.30
CA ALA A 77 11.89 -13.66 9.25
C ALA A 77 12.14 -15.17 9.25
N ARG A 78 12.32 -15.78 10.42
CA ARG A 78 12.47 -17.24 10.55
C ARG A 78 11.22 -17.99 10.11
N VAL A 79 10.04 -17.54 10.54
CA VAL A 79 8.75 -18.13 10.12
C VAL A 79 8.59 -18.10 8.59
N LEU A 80 8.97 -16.99 7.96
CA LEU A 80 8.94 -16.90 6.50
C LEU A 80 9.99 -17.81 5.85
N HIS A 81 11.22 -17.80 6.37
CA HIS A 81 12.31 -18.63 5.86
C HIS A 81 12.01 -20.13 5.94
N GLU A 82 11.29 -20.59 6.97
CA GLU A 82 10.82 -21.98 7.05
C GLU A 82 9.91 -22.37 5.87
N SER A 83 9.16 -21.41 5.33
CA SER A 83 8.30 -21.63 4.14
C SER A 83 9.06 -21.41 2.82
N PHE A 84 10.17 -20.67 2.86
CA PHE A 84 10.98 -20.28 1.70
C PHE A 84 12.48 -20.39 2.00
N PRO A 85 13.00 -21.62 2.18
CA PRO A 85 14.37 -21.85 2.67
C PRO A 85 15.45 -21.38 1.69
N ASP A 86 15.11 -21.22 0.41
CA ASP A 86 16.03 -20.76 -0.63
C ASP A 86 16.31 -19.25 -0.58
N ILE A 87 15.52 -18.49 0.19
CA ILE A 87 15.70 -17.03 0.34
C ILE A 87 16.56 -16.78 1.58
N ASN A 88 17.64 -16.00 1.43
CA ASN A 88 18.51 -15.63 2.54
C ASN A 88 17.72 -14.92 3.66
N LEU A 89 17.94 -15.37 4.89
CA LEU A 89 17.31 -14.81 6.09
C LEU A 89 17.65 -13.32 6.29
N GLU A 90 18.82 -12.86 5.85
CA GLU A 90 19.20 -11.44 5.91
C GLU A 90 18.32 -10.60 4.96
N ASP A 91 18.09 -11.07 3.74
CA ASP A 91 17.22 -10.39 2.77
C ASP A 91 15.77 -10.34 3.26
N ILE A 92 15.29 -11.42 3.89
CA ILE A 92 13.97 -11.45 4.53
C ILE A 92 13.88 -10.41 5.65
N ASN A 93 14.90 -10.30 6.51
CA ASN A 93 14.91 -9.29 7.57
C ASN A 93 14.92 -7.87 7.00
N PHE A 94 15.70 -7.62 5.95
CA PHE A 94 15.71 -6.33 5.26
C PHE A 94 14.35 -5.99 4.64
N LEU A 95 13.69 -6.97 4.02
CA LEU A 95 12.35 -6.83 3.46
C LEU A 95 11.32 -6.49 4.53
N LEU A 96 11.31 -7.22 5.66
CA LEU A 96 10.35 -7.00 6.75
C LEU A 96 10.53 -5.63 7.42
N SER A 97 11.78 -5.24 7.69
CA SER A 97 12.09 -3.93 8.27
C SER A 97 11.71 -2.79 7.33
N SER A 98 12.00 -2.93 6.04
CA SER A 98 11.59 -1.96 5.01
C SER A 98 10.07 -1.88 4.86
N PHE A 99 9.38 -3.03 4.91
CA PHE A 99 7.92 -3.08 4.83
C PHE A 99 7.26 -2.37 6.01
N LEU A 100 7.75 -2.61 7.22
CA LEU A 100 7.26 -1.95 8.43
C LEU A 100 7.53 -0.45 8.40
N ALA A 101 8.75 -0.03 8.04
CA ALA A 101 9.10 1.38 7.91
C ALA A 101 8.23 2.09 6.86
N ARG A 102 7.96 1.44 5.72
CA ARG A 102 7.04 1.95 4.69
C ARG A 102 5.62 2.11 5.23
N ALA A 103 5.12 1.13 6.00
CA ALA A 103 3.81 1.22 6.63
C ALA A 103 3.74 2.36 7.66
N GLU A 104 4.81 2.60 8.42
CA GLU A 104 4.88 3.73 9.35
C GLU A 104 4.85 5.07 8.64
N CYS A 105 5.62 5.20 7.56
CA CYS A 105 5.60 6.39 6.71
C CYS A 105 4.20 6.62 6.13
N GLY A 106 3.55 5.57 5.62
CA GLY A 106 2.19 5.65 5.09
C GLY A 106 1.17 6.09 6.14
N LYS A 107 1.25 5.55 7.36
CA LYS A 107 0.37 5.92 8.48
C LYS A 107 0.51 7.39 8.91
N LYS A 108 1.73 7.94 8.81
CA LYS A 108 2.07 9.31 9.21
C LYS A 108 1.97 10.31 8.05
N TYR A 109 1.73 9.86 6.82
CA TYR A 109 1.77 10.72 5.65
C TYR A 109 0.51 11.55 5.53
N GLU A 110 0.69 12.87 5.52
CA GLU A 110 -0.36 13.84 5.20
C GLU A 110 0.16 14.83 4.16
N PRO A 111 -0.57 15.07 3.05
CA PRO A 111 -0.19 16.10 2.10
C PRO A 111 -0.13 17.47 2.78
N SER A 112 1.04 18.11 2.75
CA SER A 112 1.26 19.42 3.39
C SER A 112 0.37 20.57 2.89
N ARG A 113 -0.26 20.38 1.72
CA ARG A 113 -1.20 21.29 1.07
C ARG A 113 -1.93 20.53 -0.03
N LYS A 114 -3.02 21.11 -0.56
CA LYS A 114 -3.68 20.58 -1.75
C LYS A 114 -2.75 20.64 -2.97
N ILE A 115 -2.84 19.62 -3.82
CA ILE A 115 -2.09 19.56 -5.09
C ILE A 115 -2.79 20.41 -6.15
N LYS A 116 -2.01 21.21 -6.87
CA LYS A 116 -2.50 22.08 -7.95
C LYS A 116 -2.44 21.41 -9.31
N ALA A 117 -1.60 20.39 -9.46
CA ALA A 117 -1.45 19.61 -10.67
C ALA A 117 -2.79 19.00 -11.14
N LYS A 118 -2.97 18.95 -12.47
CA LYS A 118 -3.99 18.09 -13.08
C LYS A 118 -3.76 16.66 -12.60
N THR A 119 -4.79 16.06 -12.00
CA THR A 119 -4.68 14.74 -11.36
C THR A 119 -5.65 13.77 -12.02
N VAL A 120 -5.13 12.60 -12.40
CA VAL A 120 -5.91 11.47 -12.92
C VAL A 120 -5.76 10.29 -11.97
N LEU A 121 -6.87 9.74 -11.48
CA LEU A 121 -6.90 8.45 -10.79
C LEU A 121 -7.29 7.38 -11.80
N VAL A 122 -6.43 6.39 -11.99
CA VAL A 122 -6.76 5.16 -12.72
C VAL A 122 -6.95 4.06 -11.69
N LYS A 123 -8.17 3.58 -11.49
CA LYS A 123 -8.50 2.59 -10.46
C LYS A 123 -9.09 1.30 -11.02
N ALA A 124 -8.91 0.20 -10.31
CA ALA A 124 -9.46 -1.09 -10.69
C ALA A 124 -10.95 -1.20 -10.32
N THR A 125 -11.76 -1.85 -11.16
CA THR A 125 -13.19 -2.07 -10.85
C THR A 125 -13.42 -3.07 -9.70
N LYS A 126 -12.49 -4.00 -9.48
CA LYS A 126 -12.59 -5.04 -8.43
C LYS A 126 -11.55 -4.81 -7.34
N THR A 127 -11.73 -3.80 -6.49
CA THR A 127 -10.90 -3.59 -5.30
C THR A 127 -11.47 -4.38 -4.11
N LYS A 128 -10.68 -5.28 -3.50
CA LYS A 128 -11.09 -6.04 -2.30
C LYS A 128 -11.32 -5.14 -1.08
N GLU A 129 -10.74 -3.96 -1.09
CA GLU A 129 -10.73 -2.98 0.00
C GLU A 129 -11.88 -1.95 -0.11
N SER A 130 -12.73 -2.08 -1.12
CA SER A 130 -13.72 -1.09 -1.58
C SER A 130 -14.86 -0.76 -0.63
N LYS A 131 -15.12 -1.55 0.43
CA LYS A 131 -16.33 -1.33 1.24
C LYS A 131 -16.32 -0.01 2.02
N ASN A 132 -15.14 0.50 2.38
CA ASN A 132 -14.99 1.67 3.24
C ASN A 132 -14.13 2.79 2.62
N VAL A 133 -13.70 2.62 1.36
CA VAL A 133 -12.90 3.63 0.66
C VAL A 133 -13.82 4.44 -0.25
N PRO A 134 -13.83 5.78 -0.17
CA PRO A 134 -14.60 6.62 -1.09
C PRO A 134 -14.28 6.33 -2.55
N GLU A 135 -15.22 6.59 -3.46
CA GLU A 135 -15.05 6.30 -4.89
C GLU A 135 -13.82 6.95 -5.54
N ASP A 136 -13.43 8.12 -5.03
CA ASP A 136 -12.29 8.94 -5.46
C ASP A 136 -11.03 8.70 -4.63
N TYR A 137 -11.04 7.73 -3.73
CA TYR A 137 -9.99 7.44 -2.77
C TYR A 137 -9.62 8.65 -1.89
N GLY A 138 -10.58 9.56 -1.62
CA GLY A 138 -10.37 10.78 -0.84
C GLY A 138 -9.53 11.85 -1.55
N LEU A 139 -9.33 11.73 -2.86
CA LEU A 139 -8.50 12.66 -3.62
C LEU A 139 -9.13 14.05 -3.75
N ARG A 140 -10.46 14.17 -3.74
CA ARG A 140 -11.12 15.49 -3.80
C ARG A 140 -10.77 16.39 -2.61
N ASP A 141 -10.44 15.82 -1.46
CA ASP A 141 -10.02 16.60 -0.30
C ASP A 141 -8.61 17.16 -0.44
N VAL A 142 -7.75 16.51 -1.23
CA VAL A 142 -6.33 16.82 -1.37
C VAL A 142 -5.95 17.42 -2.73
N CYS A 143 -6.88 17.52 -3.69
CA CYS A 143 -6.71 18.18 -4.99
C CYS A 143 -7.40 19.55 -5.04
N GLU A 144 -6.78 20.54 -5.70
CA GLU A 144 -7.40 21.84 -5.99
C GLU A 144 -8.22 21.81 -7.28
N GLN A 145 -7.75 21.08 -8.30
CA GLN A 145 -8.43 20.95 -9.59
C GLN A 145 -9.45 19.81 -9.59
N GLU A 146 -10.31 19.80 -10.60
CA GLU A 146 -11.21 18.69 -10.88
C GLU A 146 -10.40 17.40 -11.10
N LEU A 147 -10.84 16.34 -10.42
CA LEU A 147 -10.22 15.02 -10.47
C LEU A 147 -10.81 14.22 -11.64
N ASN A 148 -9.95 13.77 -12.55
CA ASN A 148 -10.36 12.80 -13.56
C ASN A 148 -10.22 11.38 -13.01
N ILE A 149 -11.27 10.57 -13.09
CA ILE A 149 -11.26 9.17 -12.63
C ILE A 149 -11.51 8.26 -13.83
N ILE A 150 -10.62 7.30 -14.02
CA ILE A 150 -10.71 6.27 -15.07
C ILE A 150 -10.78 4.92 -14.37
N GLU A 151 -11.81 4.15 -14.68
CA GLU A 151 -11.95 2.78 -14.18
C GLU A 151 -11.41 1.79 -15.22
N VAL A 152 -10.62 0.82 -14.75
CA VAL A 152 -10.05 -0.24 -15.58
C VAL A 152 -10.50 -1.59 -15.04
N GLU A 153 -10.95 -2.46 -15.94
CA GLU A 153 -11.37 -3.79 -15.52
C GLU A 153 -10.19 -4.57 -14.95
N GLY A 154 -10.39 -5.17 -13.76
CA GLY A 154 -9.38 -5.95 -13.08
C GLY A 154 -9.46 -5.76 -11.58
N ASN A 155 -8.43 -6.25 -10.87
CA ASN A 155 -8.23 -5.97 -9.45
C ASN A 155 -6.92 -5.22 -9.24
N HIS A 156 -6.66 -4.78 -8.01
CA HIS A 156 -5.44 -4.04 -7.60
C HIS A 156 -4.12 -4.65 -8.14
N TYR A 157 -4.08 -5.98 -8.27
CA TYR A 157 -2.88 -6.71 -8.68
C TYR A 157 -2.76 -6.95 -10.18
N CYS A 158 -3.82 -6.81 -10.97
CA CYS A 158 -3.80 -7.24 -12.38
C CYS A 158 -4.48 -6.28 -13.36
N PHE A 159 -5.00 -5.13 -12.91
CA PHE A 159 -5.65 -4.15 -13.81
C PHE A 159 -4.70 -3.52 -14.85
N TYR A 160 -3.39 -3.74 -14.68
CA TYR A 160 -2.35 -3.32 -15.62
C TYR A 160 -1.90 -4.44 -16.59
N GLU A 161 -2.43 -5.66 -16.45
CA GLU A 161 -2.10 -6.81 -17.31
C GLU A 161 -3.10 -6.93 -18.48
N LYS A 162 -2.63 -7.31 -19.68
CA LYS A 162 -3.51 -7.60 -20.84
C LYS A 162 -4.29 -8.91 -20.63
N PRO A 163 -5.55 -9.08 -21.11
CA PRO A 163 -6.13 -8.41 -22.28
C PRO A 163 -7.55 -7.88 -22.01
N LEU A 164 -7.70 -6.76 -21.31
CA LEU A 164 -9.01 -6.10 -21.13
C LEU A 164 -9.00 -4.79 -21.93
N GLU A 165 -10.10 -4.51 -22.63
CA GLU A 165 -10.23 -3.68 -23.85
C GLU A 165 -9.76 -2.20 -23.74
N LEU A 166 -9.35 -1.74 -22.56
CA LEU A 166 -8.51 -0.57 -22.36
C LEU A 166 -7.27 -0.96 -21.53
N CYS A 167 -6.12 -1.06 -22.17
CA CYS A 167 -4.88 -1.37 -21.47
C CYS A 167 -4.36 -0.10 -20.78
N LEU A 168 -3.88 -0.20 -19.54
CA LEU A 168 -3.27 0.91 -18.81
C LEU A 168 -2.23 1.71 -19.66
N PRO A 169 -1.34 1.08 -20.45
CA PRO A 169 -0.49 1.77 -21.43
C PRO A 169 -1.23 2.69 -22.40
N ASP A 170 -2.37 2.27 -22.95
CA ASP A 170 -3.15 3.06 -23.90
C ASP A 170 -3.80 4.27 -23.20
N ILE A 171 -4.26 4.06 -21.97
CA ILE A 171 -4.77 5.14 -21.11
C ILE A 171 -3.66 6.15 -20.80
N LEU A 172 -2.47 5.66 -20.42
CA LEU A 172 -1.35 6.53 -20.08
C LEU A 172 -0.88 7.35 -21.29
N ASN A 173 -0.82 6.75 -22.49
CA ASN A 173 -0.47 7.48 -23.71
C ASN A 173 -1.49 8.61 -23.98
N ASN A 174 -2.79 8.33 -23.86
CA ASN A 174 -3.82 9.36 -24.07
C ASN A 174 -3.82 10.48 -23.00
N ILE A 175 -3.30 10.22 -21.79
CA ILE A 175 -3.24 11.22 -20.72
C ILE A 175 -2.01 12.12 -20.85
N LEU A 176 -0.89 11.57 -21.34
CA LEU A 176 0.42 12.22 -21.33
C LEU A 176 0.80 12.91 -22.65
N GLU A 177 -0.01 12.75 -23.69
CA GLU A 177 0.06 13.53 -24.95
C GLU A 177 -0.50 14.95 -24.80
#